data_AF-A0A1H5KB35-F1
#
_entry.id   AF-A0A1H5KB35-F1
#
_cell.length_a   1.000
_cell.length_b   1.000
_cell.length_c   1.000
_cell.angle_alpha   90.00
_cell.angle_beta   90.00
_cell.angle_gamma   90.00
#
_symmetry.space_group_name_H-M   'P 1'
#
loop_
_entity.id
_entity.type
_entity.pdbx_description
1 polymer ?
#
loop_
_entity_poly.entity_id
_entity_poly.type
_entity_poly.pdbx_seq_one_letter_code
_entity_poly.pdbx_strand_id
1 'polypeptide(L)' 'MTVRTCAACDCELDANPIKVKVGGNTVEVCCEECAQSLKEADASASVKKPDRKG' A
#
# COMPACT_ATOMS: atom_id res chain seq x y z
N MET A 1 10.74 13.24 15.45
CA MET A 1 9.49 12.45 15.49
C MET A 1 9.40 11.69 14.19
N THR A 2 9.21 10.37 14.22
CA THR A 2 9.01 9.57 13.01
C THR A 2 7.56 9.72 12.57
N VAL A 3 7.29 10.70 11.71
CA VAL A 3 5.99 10.83 11.02
C VAL A 3 5.82 9.61 10.12
N ARG A 4 4.69 8.91 10.29
CA ARG A 4 4.26 7.87 9.35
C ARG A 4 3.52 8.58 8.23
N THR A 5 3.70 8.14 6.99
CA THR A 5 3.03 8.72 5.83
C THR A 5 2.22 7.67 5.09
N CYS A 6 1.17 8.11 4.40
CA CYS A 6 0.25 7.24 3.72
C CYS A 6 0.93 6.68 2.49
N ALA A 7 0.99 5.35 2.36
CA ALA A 7 1.61 4.73 1.19
C ALA A 7 0.88 5.01 -0.14
N ALA A 8 -0.34 5.56 -0.09
CA ALA A 8 -1.13 5.90 -1.28
C ALA A 8 -1.08 7.39 -1.66
N CYS A 9 -1.05 8.29 -0.68
CA CYS A 9 -1.19 9.74 -0.91
C CYS A 9 -0.11 10.57 -0.20
N ASP A 10 0.86 9.94 0.46
CA ASP A 10 1.97 10.57 1.19
C ASP A 10 1.57 11.55 2.32
N CYS A 11 0.29 11.64 2.67
CA CYS A 11 -0.19 12.43 3.82
C CYS A 11 0.26 11.85 5.16
N GLU A 12 0.36 12.71 6.19
CA GLU A 12 0.65 12.30 7.56
C GLU A 12 -0.41 11.30 8.07
N LEU A 13 0.07 10.20 8.63
CA LEU A 13 -0.73 9.20 9.31
C LEU A 13 -0.85 9.53 10.77
N ASP A 14 -2.09 9.54 11.24
CA ASP A 14 -2.43 9.68 12.63
C ASP A 14 -2.14 8.39 13.43
N ALA A 15 -2.43 8.39 14.73
CA ALA A 15 -2.11 7.28 15.64
C ALA A 15 -2.81 5.95 15.27
N ASN A 16 -3.88 5.99 14.48
CA ASN A 16 -4.69 4.83 14.08
C ASN A 16 -4.69 4.61 12.57
N PRO A 17 -3.56 4.25 11.95
CA PRO A 17 -3.54 3.95 10.53
C PRO A 17 -4.09 2.55 10.24
N ILE A 18 -4.60 2.38 9.03
CA ILE A 18 -5.08 1.08 8.55
C ILE A 18 -3.91 0.32 7.94
N LYS A 19 -3.71 -0.92 8.37
CA LYS A 19 -2.61 -1.78 7.91
C LYS A 19 -3.10 -2.70 6.81
N VAL A 20 -2.51 -2.61 5.63
CA VAL A 20 -2.82 -3.49 4.50
C VAL A 20 -1.58 -4.22 4.00
N LYS A 21 -1.78 -5.42 3.46
CA LYS A 21 -0.72 -6.24 2.89
C LYS A 21 -0.69 -6.00 1.38
N VAL A 22 0.46 -5.57 0.87
CA VAL A 22 0.73 -5.25 -0.53
C VAL A 22 2.06 -5.91 -0.88
N GLY A 23 2.07 -6.84 -1.83
CA GLY A 23 3.29 -7.48 -2.32
C GLY A 23 4.05 -8.24 -1.24
N GLY A 24 3.33 -8.74 -0.22
CA GLY A 24 3.91 -9.40 0.96
C GLY A 24 4.41 -8.46 2.06
N ASN A 25 4.42 -7.14 1.84
CA ASN A 25 4.78 -6.14 2.85
C ASN A 25 3.53 -5.53 3.48
N THR A 26 3.61 -5.19 4.77
CA THR A 26 2.54 -4.46 5.46
C THR A 26 2.81 -2.97 5.33
N VAL A 27 1.89 -2.26 4.69
CA VAL A 27 1.92 -0.79 4.56
C VAL A 27 0.75 -0.17 5.30
N GLU A 28 0.91 1.11 5.65
CA GLU A 28 -0.04 1.86 6.46
C GLU A 28 -0.70 2.94 5.58
N VAL A 29 -2.01 3.12 5.75
CA VAL A 29 -2.80 4.15 5.03
C VAL A 29 -3.70 4.95 5.95
N CYS A 30 -4.11 6.14 5.47
CA CYS A 30 -4.98 7.06 6.20
C CYS A 30 -6.48 6.68 6.15
N CYS A 31 -6.91 5.92 5.13
CA CYS A 31 -8.33 5.57 4.95
C CYS A 31 -8.53 4.25 4.19
N GLU A 32 -9.75 3.70 4.25
CA GLU A 32 -10.11 2.43 3.59
C GLU A 32 -9.99 2.50 2.06
N GLU A 33 -10.28 3.66 1.47
CA GLU A 33 -10.15 3.87 0.01
C GLU A 33 -8.69 3.71 -0.45
N CYS A 34 -7.74 4.33 0.26
CA CYS A 34 -6.31 4.14 0.03
C CYS A 34 -5.90 2.67 0.17
N ALA A 35 -6.43 1.99 1.19
CA ALA A 35 -6.19 0.56 1.43
C ALA A 35 -6.71 -0.30 0.28
N GLN A 36 -7.91 -0.01 -0.22
CA GLN A 36 -8.52 -0.73 -1.33
C GLN A 36 -7.76 -0.49 -2.63
N SER A 37 -7.46 0.77 -2.95
CA SER A 37 -6.70 1.16 -4.14
C SER A 37 -5.33 0.47 -4.20
N LEU A 38 -4.61 0.44 -3.06
CA LEU A 38 -3.34 -0.29 -2.96
C LEU A 38 -3.52 -1.80 -3.12
N LYS A 39 -4.54 -2.40 -2.53
CA LYS A 39 -4.83 -3.85 -2.69
C LYS A 39 -5.21 -4.21 -4.13
N GLU A 40 -5.98 -3.37 -4.81
CA GLU A 40 -6.37 -3.62 -6.21
C GLU A 40 -5.19 -3.46 -7.16
N ALA A 41 -4.35 -2.44 -6.93
CA ALA A 41 -3.09 -2.28 -7.64
C ALA A 41 -2.15 -3.46 -7.39
N ASP A 42 -2.05 -3.93 -6.15
CA ASP A 42 -1.27 -5.11 -5.76
C ASP A 42 -1.78 -6.38 -6.42
N ALA A 43 -3.08 -6.64 -6.37
CA ALA A 43 -3.70 -7.79 -7.03
C ALA A 43 -3.46 -7.73 -8.56
N SER A 44 -3.58 -6.54 -9.15
CA SER A 44 -3.30 -6.29 -10.57
C SER A 44 -1.82 -6.41 -10.95
N ALA A 45 -0.91 -6.14 -10.03
CA ALA A 45 0.54 -6.31 -10.21
C ALA A 45 0.98 -7.75 -9.96
N SER A 46 0.35 -8.43 -9.00
CA SER A 46 0.59 -9.82 -8.63
C SER A 46 0.20 -10.78 -9.76
N VAL A 47 -0.83 -10.44 -10.55
CA VAL A 47 -1.19 -11.19 -11.77
C VAL A 47 -0.29 -10.85 -12.98
N LYS A 48 0.58 -9.83 -12.87
CA LYS A 48 1.53 -9.41 -13.92
C LYS A 48 2.98 -9.67 -13.52
N LYS A 49 3.30 -10.92 -13.20
CA LYS A 49 4.58 -11.48 -13.65
C LYS A 49 4.29 -12.38 -14.85
N PRO A 50 4.79 -11.98 -16.03
CA PRO A 50 6.04 -12.61 -16.43
C PRO A 50 7.16 -11.58 -16.42
N ASP A 51 8.17 -11.91 -15.62
CA ASP A 51 9.54 -11.96 -16.13
C ASP A 51 10.11 -10.70 -16.80
N ARG A 52 10.76 -9.86 -15.98
CA ARG A 52 11.87 -9.04 -16.47
C ARG A 52 13.14 -9.91 -16.45
N LYS A 53 13.25 -10.84 -17.41
CA LYS A 53 14.50 -11.50 -17.82
C LYS A 53 14.55 -11.49 -19.36
N GLY A 54 15.59 -10.88 -19.92
CA GLY A 54 15.85 -10.86 -21.35
C GLY A 54 16.53 -9.57 -21.76
#